data_AF-A0A0L7RG35-F1
#
_entry.id   AF-A0A0L7RG35-F1
#
_cell.length_a   1.000
_cell.length_b   1.000
_cell.length_c   1.000
_cell.angle_alpha   90.00
_cell.angle_beta   90.00
_cell.angle_gamma   90.00
#
_symmetry.space_group_name_H-M   'P 1'
#
loop_
_entity.id
_entity.type
_entity.pdbx_description
1 polymer ?
#
loop_
_entity_poly.entity_id
_entity_poly.type
_entity_poly.pdbx_seq_one_letter_code
_entity_poly.pdbx_strand_id
1 'polypeptide(L)'
;MERSCMCCQESGEREASVSLFCPRAKPGEKKFRKVITKAPLECMCRPCTSVEEYAIIPQEIAGFADESPFTTSAHFRRSSDLQ
;
A
#
# COMPACT_ATOMS: atom_id res chain seq x y z
N MET A 1 24.59 -4.34 4.95
CA MET A 1 23.41 -5.22 5.11
C MET A 1 22.45 -4.89 4.01
N GLU A 2 22.11 -5.84 3.14
CA GLU A 2 21.12 -5.65 2.07
C GLU A 2 19.71 -5.73 2.66
N ARG A 3 18.82 -4.82 2.26
CA ARG A 3 17.43 -4.75 2.75
C ARG A 3 16.47 -4.92 1.57
N SER A 4 15.46 -5.77 1.73
CA SER A 4 14.41 -6.00 0.72
C SER A 4 13.04 -5.62 1.27
N CYS A 5 12.23 -4.95 0.43
CA CYS A 5 10.83 -4.62 0.69
C CYS A 5 9.97 -5.24 -0.40
N MET A 6 8.83 -5.82 -0.02
CA MET A 6 7.83 -6.36 -0.95
C MET A 6 6.46 -5.72 -0.68
N CYS A 7 5.78 -5.24 -1.71
CA CYS A 7 4.42 -4.70 -1.66
C CYS A 7 3.43 -5.64 -2.31
N CYS A 8 2.20 -5.67 -1.78
CA CYS A 8 1.06 -6.26 -2.48
C CYS A 8 0.70 -5.36 -3.66
N GLN A 9 0.93 -5.83 -4.88
CA GLN A 9 0.67 -5.08 -6.10
C GLN A 9 -0.35 -5.83 -6.96
N GLU A 10 -1.32 -5.08 -7.46
CA GLU A 10 -2.31 -5.56 -8.42
C GLU A 10 -1.64 -6.05 -9.71
N SER A 11 -2.15 -7.15 -10.26
CA SER A 11 -1.71 -7.69 -11.54
C SER A 11 -2.88 -8.14 -12.39
N GLY A 12 -2.83 -7.73 -13.65
CA GLY A 12 -3.95 -7.88 -14.58
C GLY A 12 -5.16 -7.05 -14.16
N GLU A 13 -6.04 -6.80 -15.13
CA GLU A 13 -7.28 -6.06 -14.91
C GLU A 13 -8.42 -6.83 -15.57
N ARG A 14 -9.56 -6.88 -14.89
CA ARG A 14 -10.83 -7.31 -15.47
C ARG A 14 -11.82 -6.17 -15.48
N GLU A 15 -12.56 -6.07 -16.56
CA GLU A 15 -13.67 -5.14 -16.70
C GLU A 15 -15.00 -5.88 -16.55
N ALA A 16 -15.94 -5.28 -15.83
CA ALA A 16 -17.31 -5.73 -15.70
C ALA A 16 -18.28 -4.59 -15.97
N SER A 17 -19.27 -4.84 -16.83
CA SER A 17 -20.34 -3.90 -17.13
C SER A 17 -21.63 -4.33 -16.42
N VAL A 18 -22.13 -3.49 -15.53
CA VAL A 18 -23.36 -3.73 -14.78
C VAL A 18 -24.41 -2.68 -15.13
N SER A 19 -25.66 -3.09 -15.32
CA SER A 19 -26.78 -2.15 -15.47
C SER A 19 -27.44 -1.92 -14.12
N LEU A 20 -27.34 -0.71 -13.60
CA LEU A 20 -27.98 -0.31 -12.35
C LEU A 20 -29.37 0.25 -12.63
N PHE A 21 -30.35 -0.18 -11.84
CA PHE A 21 -31.69 0.41 -11.86
C PHE A 21 -31.79 1.56 -10.85
N CYS A 22 -32.15 2.74 -11.34
CA CYS A 22 -32.37 3.95 -10.56
C CYS A 22 -33.88 4.22 -10.42
N PRO A 23 -34.53 3.75 -9.34
CA PRO A 23 -35.99 3.83 -9.19
C PRO A 23 -36.53 5.27 -9.11
N ARG A 24 -35.67 6.23 -8.74
CA ARG A 24 -36.01 7.65 -8.55
C ARG A 24 -35.38 8.57 -9.61
N ALA A 25 -35.06 8.04 -10.79
CA ALA A 25 -34.54 8.86 -11.89
C ALA A 25 -35.53 9.97 -12.24
N LYS A 26 -35.01 11.18 -12.53
CA LYS A 26 -35.87 12.34 -12.83
C LYS A 26 -36.61 12.13 -14.16
N PRO A 27 -37.76 12.80 -14.39
CA PRO A 27 -38.43 12.76 -15.69
C PRO A 27 -37.46 13.15 -16.82
N GLY A 28 -37.36 12.31 -17.84
CA GLY A 28 -36.41 12.49 -18.96
C GLY A 28 -35.06 11.80 -18.77
N GLU A 29 -34.72 11.29 -17.59
CA GLU A 29 -33.51 10.50 -17.35
C GLU A 29 -33.75 8.99 -17.58
N LYS A 30 -32.67 8.28 -17.94
CA LYS A 30 -32.71 6.81 -18.08
C LYS A 30 -32.79 6.15 -16.70
N LYS A 31 -33.82 5.32 -16.49
CA LYS A 31 -33.98 4.52 -15.26
C LYS A 31 -32.93 3.41 -15.13
N PHE A 32 -32.35 2.94 -16.24
CA PHE A 32 -31.24 1.99 -16.23
C PHE A 32 -29.96 2.68 -16.67
N ARG A 33 -28.90 2.56 -15.86
CA ARG A 33 -27.59 3.16 -16.11
C ARG A 33 -26.54 2.05 -16.23
N LYS A 34 -25.89 1.97 -17.38
CA LYS A 34 -24.74 1.08 -17.59
C LYS A 34 -23.53 1.70 -16.89
N VAL A 35 -22.94 0.96 -15.95
CA VAL A 35 -21.71 1.32 -15.25
C VAL A 35 -20.65 0.30 -15.61
N ILE A 36 -19.48 0.80 -15.99
CA ILE A 36 -18.31 -0.01 -16.27
C ILE A 36 -17.41 0.08 -15.04
N THR A 37 -17.02 -1.06 -14.50
CA THR A 37 -16.16 -1.20 -13.32
C THR A 37 -14.96 -2.04 -13.67
N LYS A 38 -13.81 -1.72 -13.08
CA LYS A 38 -12.56 -2.44 -13.27
C LYS A 38 -12.07 -2.94 -11.92
N ALA A 39 -11.49 -4.12 -11.90
CA ALA A 39 -10.91 -4.71 -10.71
C ALA A 39 -9.66 -5.51 -11.07
N PRO A 40 -8.68 -5.63 -10.16
CA PRO A 40 -7.53 -6.49 -10.38
C PRO A 40 -7.96 -7.95 -10.53
N LEU A 41 -7.25 -8.69 -11.39
CA LEU A 41 -7.44 -10.14 -11.54
C LEU A 41 -6.82 -10.89 -10.38
N GLU A 42 -5.60 -10.49 -10.01
CA GLU A 42 -4.83 -11.07 -8.93
C GLU A 42 -3.98 -9.98 -8.24
N CYS A 43 -3.48 -10.29 -7.05
CA CYS A 43 -2.49 -9.48 -6.37
C CYS A 43 -1.25 -10.33 -6.10
N MET A 44 -0.06 -9.74 -6.27
CA MET A 44 1.21 -10.41 -6.06
C MET A 44 2.16 -9.57 -5.21
N CYS A 45 2.97 -10.23 -4.39
CA CYS A 45 4.09 -9.57 -3.71
C CYS A 45 5.19 -9.25 -4.73
N ARG A 46 5.40 -7.97 -5.00
CA ARG A 46 6.45 -7.47 -5.91
C ARG A 46 7.42 -6.59 -5.13
N PRO A 47 8.70 -6.50 -5.53
CA PRO A 47 9.62 -5.56 -4.93
C PRO A 47 8.99 -4.16 -4.95
N CYS A 48 9.01 -3.50 -3.81
CA CYS A 48 8.48 -2.14 -3.68
C CYS A 48 9.17 -1.24 -4.74
N THR A 49 8.41 -0.59 -5.63
CA THR A 49 8.96 0.53 -6.43
C THR A 49 9.32 1.68 -5.50
N SER A 50 10.31 2.53 -5.90
CA SER A 50 10.90 3.63 -5.10
C SER A 50 10.34 3.75 -3.70
N VAL A 51 10.93 3.01 -2.76
CA VAL A 51 10.50 3.07 -1.37
C VAL A 51 10.99 4.39 -0.82
N GLU A 52 10.12 5.16 -0.16
CA GLU A 52 10.56 6.30 0.63
C GLU A 52 11.38 5.76 1.80
N GLU A 53 12.71 5.73 1.68
CA GLU A 53 13.62 5.11 2.66
C GLU A 53 13.39 5.64 4.09
N TYR A 54 12.97 6.90 4.21
CA TYR A 54 12.64 7.55 5.49
C TYR A 54 11.38 7.00 6.17
N ALA A 55 10.48 6.36 5.43
CA ALA A 55 9.27 5.74 5.96
C ALA A 55 9.48 4.27 6.38
N ILE A 56 10.66 3.69 6.11
CA ILE A 56 10.97 2.31 6.45
C ILE A 56 11.50 2.24 7.89
N ILE A 57 10.66 1.78 8.83
CA ILE A 57 11.08 1.50 10.20
C ILE A 57 11.55 0.03 10.28
N PRO A 58 12.79 -0.26 10.72
CA PRO A 58 13.25 -1.63 10.93
C PRO A 58 12.36 -2.35 11.94
N GLN A 59 12.04 -3.62 11.68
CA GLN A 59 11.17 -4.43 12.55
C GLN A 59 11.68 -4.55 13.99
N GLU A 60 13.01 -4.51 14.16
CA GLU A 60 13.70 -4.47 15.46
C GLU A 60 13.35 -3.23 16.30
N ILE A 61 12.90 -2.14 15.65
CA ILE A 61 12.63 -0.84 16.26
C ILE A 61 11.13 -0.46 16.12
N ALA A 62 10.37 -1.18 15.28
CA ALA A 62 8.96 -0.89 15.02
C ALA A 62 8.08 -0.90 16.29
N GLY A 63 8.41 -1.72 17.29
CA GLY A 63 7.72 -1.75 18.59
C GLY A 63 8.14 -0.66 19.58
N PHE A 64 9.17 0.12 19.26
CA PHE A 64 9.70 1.21 20.10
C PHE A 64 9.37 2.61 19.53
N ALA A 65 8.77 2.68 18.33
CA ALA A 65 8.48 3.94 17.65
C ALA A 65 7.34 4.74 18.30
N ASP A 66 6.41 4.09 19.00
CA ASP A 66 5.28 4.74 19.67
C ASP A 66 5.61 5.29 21.08
N GLU A 67 6.75 4.90 21.66
CA GLU A 67 7.20 5.34 23.00
C GLU A 67 8.47 6.20 22.88
N SER A 68 8.31 7.49 22.56
CA SER A 68 9.42 8.42 22.38
C SER A 68 10.14 8.75 23.70
N PRO A 69 11.47 8.55 23.75
CA PRO A 69 12.35 9.72 23.87
C PRO A 69 13.54 9.74 22.88
N PHE A 70 13.61 8.82 21.91
CA PHE A 70 14.83 8.59 21.11
C PHE A 70 14.90 9.35 19.76
N THR A 71 14.55 10.63 19.74
CA THR A 71 14.82 11.52 18.57
C THR A 71 16.30 11.92 18.43
N THR A 72 17.21 11.31 19.17
CA THR A 72 18.66 11.58 19.05
C THR A 72 19.40 10.34 18.53
N SER A 73 19.95 10.51 17.33
CA SER A 73 20.71 9.57 16.50
C SER A 73 22.05 9.11 17.08
N ALA A 74 22.16 8.92 18.40
CA ALA A 74 23.41 8.65 19.10
C ALA A 74 23.63 7.17 19.50
N HIS A 75 22.61 6.31 19.47
CA HIS A 75 22.74 4.94 20.01
C HIS A 75 23.46 3.94 19.10
N PHE A 76 23.60 4.19 17.80
CA PHE A 76 24.24 3.24 16.87
C PHE A 76 25.74 3.49 16.62
N ARG A 77 26.41 4.34 17.41
CA ARG A 77 27.87 4.50 17.32
C ARG A 77 28.61 3.78 18.45
N ARG A 78 28.74 2.46 18.33
CA ARG A 78 29.99 1.71 18.59
C ARG A 78 29.73 0.19 18.59
N SER A 79 30.28 -0.49 17.59
CA SER A 79 30.99 -1.74 17.81
C SER A 79 32.32 -1.64 17.08
N SER A 80 33.26 -0.94 17.71
CA SER A 80 34.67 -1.30 17.55
C SER A 80 34.87 -2.65 18.23
N ASP A 81 35.64 -3.52 17.60
CA ASP A 81 36.17 -4.79 18.13
C ASP A 81 35.20 -5.98 18.15
N LEU A 82 35.31 -6.83 17.13
CA LEU A 82 35.68 -8.24 17.38
C LEU A 82 36.35 -8.82 16.12
N GLN A 83 37.48 -9.48 16.37
CA GLN A 83 38.35 -10.20 15.41
C GLN A 83 37.62 -11.28 14.63
#